data_AF-A0A540VL13-F1
#
_entry.id   AF-A0A540VL13-F1
#
_cell.length_a   1.000
_cell.length_b   1.000
_cell.length_c   1.000
_cell.angle_alpha   90.00
_cell.angle_beta   90.00
_cell.angle_gamma   90.00
#
_symmetry.space_group_name_H-M   'P 1'
#
loop_
_entity.id
_entity.type
_entity.pdbx_description
1 polymer ?
#
loop_
_entity_poly.entity_id
_entity_poly.type
_entity_poly.pdbx_seq_one_letter_code
_entity_poly.pdbx_strand_id
1 'polypeptide(L)'
;MAANPSPNPPSPPPASTRARVILLALMALCLLFVVSYTGRLVQRSRLQAEIQQWEERLAQEQARQLELQAELTYVSSADYVDEVAREELEMVRPGDTVIVVLEGTPVPTPTVTPTPTPATMAPETSSAPPWKQWWDLFVQQELP
;
A
#
# COMPACT_ATOMS: atom_id res chain seq x y z
N MET A 1 -60.88 8.72 89.52
CA MET A 1 -61.11 8.24 88.14
C MET A 1 -59.85 8.55 87.33
N ALA A 2 -58.86 7.66 87.36
CA ALA A 2 -57.60 7.85 86.65
C ALA A 2 -57.76 7.34 85.21
N ALA A 3 -57.55 8.22 84.23
CA ALA A 3 -57.54 7.89 82.82
C ALA A 3 -56.27 7.09 82.50
N ASN A 4 -56.43 5.95 81.84
CA ASN A 4 -55.33 5.11 81.35
C ASN A 4 -55.01 5.52 79.90
N PRO A 5 -53.78 5.90 79.53
CA PRO A 5 -53.45 6.28 78.16
C PRO A 5 -53.24 5.04 77.26
N SER A 6 -53.75 5.12 76.03
CA SER A 6 -53.64 4.09 74.99
C SER A 6 -52.19 3.70 74.64
N PRO A 7 -51.93 2.44 74.23
CA PRO A 7 -50.60 2.01 73.82
C PRO A 7 -50.20 2.60 72.45
N ASN A 8 -48.99 3.15 72.38
CA ASN A 8 -48.38 3.65 71.15
C ASN A 8 -48.16 2.52 70.12
N PRO A 9 -48.28 2.80 68.80
CA PRO A 9 -47.99 1.81 67.76
C PRO A 9 -46.48 1.50 67.66
N PRO A 10 -46.10 0.28 67.20
CA PRO A 10 -44.71 -0.11 67.08
C PRO A 10 -43.98 0.67 65.98
N SER A 11 -42.78 1.16 66.31
CA SER A 11 -41.87 1.82 65.35
C SER A 11 -41.36 0.82 64.28
N PRO A 12 -41.19 1.23 63.01
CA PRO A 12 -40.63 0.37 61.97
C PRO A 12 -39.17 0.01 62.28
N PRO A 13 -38.71 -1.20 61.91
CA PRO A 13 -37.35 -1.64 62.23
C PRO A 13 -36.30 -0.79 61.49
N PRO A 14 -35.16 -0.46 62.14
CA PRO A 14 -34.08 0.25 61.47
C PRO A 14 -33.43 -0.68 60.44
N ALA A 15 -33.45 -0.27 59.17
CA ALA A 15 -32.71 -0.94 58.11
C ALA A 15 -31.22 -1.01 58.51
N SER A 16 -30.68 -2.23 58.62
CA SER A 16 -29.35 -2.46 59.16
C SER A 16 -28.28 -1.83 58.25
N THR A 17 -27.40 -1.01 58.81
CA THR A 17 -26.28 -0.36 58.09
C THR A 17 -25.43 -1.36 57.31
N ARG A 18 -25.34 -2.61 57.79
CA ARG A 18 -24.66 -3.73 57.12
C ARG A 18 -25.30 -4.06 55.76
N ALA A 19 -26.64 -4.09 55.67
CA ALA A 19 -27.34 -4.34 54.41
C ALA A 19 -27.08 -3.22 53.39
N ARG A 20 -26.99 -1.95 53.85
CA ARG A 20 -26.64 -0.82 52.98
C ARG A 20 -25.22 -0.92 52.44
N VAL A 21 -24.26 -1.30 53.29
CA VAL A 21 -22.85 -1.49 52.87
C VAL A 21 -22.72 -2.64 51.87
N ILE A 22 -23.42 -3.76 52.10
CA ILE A 22 -23.42 -4.91 51.17
C ILE A 22 -24.02 -4.51 49.81
N LEU A 23 -25.10 -3.74 49.81
CA LEU A 23 -25.76 -3.29 48.58
C LEU A 23 -24.85 -2.34 47.79
N LEU A 24 -24.17 -1.41 48.46
CA LEU A 24 -23.18 -0.53 47.83
C LEU A 24 -21.99 -1.31 47.27
N ALA A 25 -21.49 -2.32 48.00
CA ALA A 25 -20.41 -3.16 47.53
C ALA A 25 -20.80 -3.98 46.28
N LEU A 26 -22.02 -4.54 46.26
CA LEU A 26 -22.56 -5.22 45.09
C LEU A 26 -22.72 -4.29 43.88
N MET A 27 -23.19 -3.07 44.11
CA MET A 27 -23.35 -2.07 43.05
C MET A 27 -22.00 -1.65 42.47
N ALA A 28 -20.99 -1.42 43.32
CA ALA A 28 -19.63 -1.12 42.90
C ALA A 28 -19.01 -2.30 42.12
N LEU A 29 -19.23 -3.53 42.56
CA LEU A 29 -18.77 -4.73 41.87
C LEU A 29 -19.42 -4.88 40.49
N CYS A 30 -20.73 -4.63 40.40
CA CYS A 30 -21.46 -4.64 39.12
C CYS A 30 -20.89 -3.58 38.16
N LEU A 31 -20.61 -2.37 38.65
CA LEU A 31 -20.01 -1.31 37.84
C LEU A 31 -18.61 -1.69 37.33
N LEU A 32 -17.76 -2.26 38.19
CA LEU A 32 -16.46 -2.79 37.80
C LEU A 32 -16.57 -3.91 36.77
N PHE A 33 -17.58 -4.77 36.89
CA PHE A 33 -17.83 -5.85 35.95
C PHE A 33 -18.23 -5.30 34.56
N VAL A 34 -19.08 -4.28 34.52
CA VAL A 34 -19.47 -3.61 33.26
C VAL A 34 -18.26 -2.95 32.59
N VAL A 35 -17.45 -2.19 33.35
CA VAL A 35 -16.25 -1.51 32.82
C VAL A 35 -15.21 -2.52 32.32
N SER A 36 -14.97 -3.60 33.07
CA SER A 36 -14.03 -4.66 32.64
C SER A 36 -14.54 -5.45 31.43
N TYR A 37 -15.85 -5.61 31.28
CA TYR A 37 -16.46 -6.26 30.12
C TYR A 37 -16.35 -5.39 28.86
N THR A 38 -16.52 -4.07 28.98
CA THR A 38 -16.38 -3.13 27.85
C THR A 38 -14.98 -3.13 27.21
N GLY A 39 -13.93 -3.47 27.98
CA GLY A 39 -12.56 -3.55 27.45
C GLY A 39 -12.30 -4.75 26.51
N ARG A 40 -13.07 -5.84 26.61
CA ARG A 40 -12.85 -7.04 25.78
C ARG A 40 -13.47 -6.97 24.39
N LEU A 41 -14.52 -6.17 24.18
CA LEU A 41 -15.15 -6.05 22.86
C LEU A 41 -14.27 -5.25 21.87
N VAL A 42 -13.52 -4.26 22.35
CA VAL A 42 -12.65 -3.41 21.51
C VAL A 42 -11.41 -4.16 21.01
N GLN A 43 -10.95 -5.19 21.73
CA GLN A 43 -9.83 -6.03 21.29
C GLN A 43 -10.19 -6.88 20.07
N ARG A 44 -11.43 -7.39 20.01
CA ARG A 44 -11.87 -8.22 18.86
C ARG A 44 -12.05 -7.41 17.58
N SER A 45 -12.52 -6.17 17.68
CA SER A 45 -12.68 -5.31 16.50
C SER A 45 -11.33 -4.87 15.91
N ARG A 46 -10.30 -4.69 16.74
CA ARG A 46 -8.94 -4.32 16.27
C ARG A 46 -8.29 -5.44 15.47
N LEU A 47 -8.39 -6.69 15.93
CA LEU A 47 -7.86 -7.84 15.19
C LEU A 47 -8.61 -8.04 13.85
N GLN A 48 -9.92 -7.82 13.81
CA GLN A 48 -10.68 -7.93 12.55
C GLN A 48 -10.31 -6.83 11.55
N ALA A 49 -10.12 -5.59 12.03
CA ALA A 49 -9.67 -4.49 11.17
C ALA A 49 -8.26 -4.73 10.60
N GLU A 50 -7.37 -5.32 11.40
CA GLU A 50 -6.03 -5.68 10.96
C GLU A 50 -6.06 -6.77 9.88
N ILE A 51 -6.89 -7.81 10.06
CA ILE A 51 -7.09 -8.87 9.03
C ILE A 51 -7.59 -8.27 7.72
N GLN A 52 -8.59 -7.39 7.76
CA GLN A 52 -9.11 -6.74 6.54
C GLN A 52 -8.04 -5.92 5.81
N GLN A 53 -7.21 -5.19 6.55
CA GLN A 53 -6.11 -4.43 5.94
C GLN A 53 -5.06 -5.33 5.27
N TRP A 54 -4.76 -6.50 5.85
CA TRP A 54 -3.84 -7.46 5.25
C TRP A 54 -4.44 -8.13 4.01
N GLU A 55 -5.72 -8.46 4.03
CA GLU A 55 -6.44 -9.03 2.89
C GLU A 55 -6.49 -8.06 1.70
N GLU A 56 -6.78 -6.77 1.95
CA GLU A 56 -6.77 -5.74 0.91
C GLU A 56 -5.39 -5.57 0.27
N ARG A 57 -4.32 -5.56 1.08
CA ARG A 57 -2.95 -5.48 0.57
C ARG A 57 -2.59 -6.69 -0.27
N LEU A 58 -2.98 -7.89 0.16
CA LEU A 58 -2.73 -9.11 -0.59
C LEU A 58 -3.46 -9.11 -1.94
N ALA A 59 -4.72 -8.64 -1.96
CA ALA A 59 -5.49 -8.53 -3.19
C ALA A 59 -4.86 -7.53 -4.18
N GLN A 60 -4.39 -6.38 -3.69
CA GLN A 60 -3.71 -5.39 -4.53
C GLN A 60 -2.41 -5.94 -5.12
N GLU A 61 -1.61 -6.64 -4.33
CA GLU A 61 -0.34 -7.18 -4.80
C GLU A 61 -0.53 -8.33 -5.78
N GLN A 62 -1.53 -9.19 -5.56
CA GLN A 62 -1.90 -10.24 -6.52
C GLN A 62 -2.40 -9.67 -7.85
N ALA A 63 -3.18 -8.59 -7.82
CA ALA A 63 -3.62 -7.91 -9.03
C ALA A 63 -2.44 -7.36 -9.84
N ARG A 64 -1.48 -6.70 -9.19
CA ARG A 64 -0.25 -6.24 -9.83
C ARG A 64 0.58 -7.37 -10.41
N GLN A 65 0.70 -8.48 -9.68
CA GLN A 65 1.44 -9.63 -10.16
C GLN A 65 0.83 -10.22 -11.44
N LEU A 66 -0.51 -10.28 -11.52
CA LEU A 66 -1.21 -10.73 -12.71
C LEU A 66 -1.02 -9.77 -13.89
N GLU A 67 -1.08 -8.46 -13.65
CA GLU A 67 -0.84 -7.44 -14.67
C GLU A 67 0.58 -7.53 -15.24
N LEU A 68 1.59 -7.60 -14.37
CA LEU A 68 2.99 -7.75 -14.77
C LEU A 68 3.25 -9.08 -15.49
N GLN A 69 2.59 -10.17 -15.09
CA GLN A 69 2.70 -11.44 -15.83
C GLN A 69 2.07 -11.36 -17.22
N ALA A 70 0.94 -10.66 -17.36
CA ALA A 70 0.31 -10.45 -18.65
C ALA A 70 1.22 -9.62 -19.58
N GLU A 71 1.83 -8.56 -19.05
CA GLU A 71 2.79 -7.73 -19.79
C GLU A 71 4.05 -8.50 -20.18
N LEU A 72 4.62 -9.30 -19.27
CA LEU A 72 5.74 -10.19 -19.60
C LEU A 72 5.37 -11.18 -20.70
N THR A 73 4.17 -11.76 -20.65
CA THR A 73 3.71 -12.69 -21.68
C THR A 73 3.59 -11.99 -23.03
N TYR A 74 3.05 -10.77 -23.05
CA TYR A 74 2.93 -9.95 -24.26
C TYR A 74 4.28 -9.58 -24.85
N VAL A 75 5.21 -9.04 -24.04
CA VAL A 75 6.56 -8.66 -24.48
C VAL A 75 7.39 -9.89 -24.91
N SER A 76 7.14 -11.05 -24.31
CA SER A 76 7.81 -12.31 -24.70
C SER A 76 7.25 -12.94 -25.99
N SER A 77 6.13 -12.43 -26.51
CA SER A 77 5.51 -12.96 -27.71
C SER A 77 6.31 -12.58 -28.97
N ALA A 78 6.30 -13.47 -29.98
CA ALA A 78 6.99 -13.24 -31.24
C ALA A 78 6.44 -12.01 -32.01
N ASP A 79 5.19 -11.65 -31.78
CA ASP A 79 4.53 -10.50 -32.40
C ASP A 79 5.15 -9.17 -31.91
N TYR A 80 5.45 -9.04 -30.62
CA TYR A 80 6.14 -7.86 -30.07
C TYR A 80 7.56 -7.72 -30.64
N VAL A 81 8.27 -8.83 -30.84
CA VAL A 81 9.61 -8.84 -31.44
C VAL A 81 9.57 -8.41 -32.91
N ASP A 82 8.59 -8.88 -33.68
CA ASP A 82 8.41 -8.48 -35.08
C ASP A 82 8.03 -6.99 -35.21
N GLU A 83 7.23 -6.45 -34.28
CA GLU A 83 6.83 -5.04 -34.28
C GLU A 83 8.01 -4.12 -33.95
N VAL A 84 8.74 -4.40 -32.86
CA VAL A 84 9.95 -3.64 -32.49
C VAL A 84 11.03 -3.76 -33.58
N ALA A 85 11.21 -4.93 -34.19
CA ALA A 85 12.17 -5.12 -35.27
C ALA A 85 11.84 -4.23 -36.48
N ARG A 86 10.57 -4.11 -36.86
CA ARG A 86 10.15 -3.34 -38.05
C ARG A 86 10.06 -1.85 -37.78
N GLU A 87 9.56 -1.45 -36.61
CA GLU A 87 9.24 -0.05 -36.31
C GLU A 87 10.41 0.71 -35.70
N GLU A 88 11.15 0.10 -34.76
CA GLU A 88 12.25 0.78 -34.08
C GLU A 88 13.62 0.47 -34.69
N LEU A 89 13.81 -0.75 -35.19
CA LEU A 89 15.12 -1.20 -35.67
C LEU A 89 15.24 -1.20 -37.21
N GLU A 90 14.15 -0.92 -37.94
CA GLU A 90 14.06 -1.05 -39.42
C GLU A 90 14.62 -2.39 -39.94
N MET A 91 14.59 -3.42 -39.09
CA MET A 91 15.14 -4.74 -39.34
C MET A 91 14.13 -5.58 -40.10
N VAL A 92 14.65 -6.28 -41.12
CA VAL A 92 13.85 -7.13 -42.00
C VAL A 92 14.29 -8.58 -41.78
N ARG A 93 13.34 -9.52 -41.74
CA ARG A 93 13.65 -10.93 -41.53
C ARG A 93 14.57 -11.46 -42.64
N PRO A 94 15.54 -12.34 -42.32
CA PRO A 94 16.40 -12.94 -43.33
C PRO A 94 15.55 -13.76 -44.32
N GLY A 95 15.38 -13.24 -45.54
CA GLY A 95 14.56 -13.84 -46.61
C GLY A 95 13.36 -12.98 -47.08
N ASP A 96 13.04 -11.88 -46.40
CA ASP A 96 12.00 -10.94 -46.84
C ASP A 96 12.52 -9.99 -47.94
N THR A 97 11.70 -9.76 -48.98
CA THR A 97 12.05 -8.84 -50.10
C THR A 97 11.62 -7.42 -49.75
N VAL A 98 12.58 -6.52 -49.57
CA VAL A 98 12.32 -5.09 -49.31
C VAL A 98 11.79 -4.44 -50.59
N ILE A 99 10.50 -4.09 -50.63
CA ILE A 99 9.90 -3.32 -51.73
C ILE A 99 9.92 -1.85 -51.34
N VAL A 100 10.91 -1.11 -51.83
CA VAL A 100 10.91 0.35 -51.76
C VAL A 100 10.08 0.87 -52.93
N VAL A 101 8.96 1.53 -52.64
CA VAL A 101 8.17 2.23 -53.66
C VAL A 101 8.89 3.54 -53.98
N LEU A 102 9.73 3.52 -55.02
CA LEU A 102 10.30 4.74 -55.57
C LEU A 102 9.24 5.43 -56.44
N GLU A 103 8.55 6.42 -55.90
CA GLU A 103 7.90 7.43 -56.73
C GLU A 103 8.98 8.31 -57.36
N GLY A 104 9.44 7.86 -58.54
CA GLY A 104 10.12 8.63 -59.58
C GLY A 104 11.19 9.64 -59.17
N THR A 105 12.45 9.23 -59.08
CA THR A 105 13.63 10.07 -59.41
C THR A 105 14.86 9.16 -59.66
N PRO A 106 15.69 9.40 -60.70
CA PRO A 106 16.85 8.56 -61.02
C PRO A 106 17.89 8.53 -59.89
N VAL A 107 18.42 7.32 -59.66
CA VAL A 107 19.42 6.93 -58.66
C VAL A 107 20.72 7.73 -58.81
N PRO A 108 21.18 8.49 -57.79
CA PRO A 108 22.57 8.90 -57.70
C PRO A 108 23.43 7.76 -57.13
N THR A 109 24.54 7.50 -57.80
CA THR A 109 25.64 6.62 -57.36
C THR A 109 26.13 7.00 -55.95
N PRO A 110 26.38 6.04 -55.03
CA PRO A 110 26.91 6.37 -53.71
C PRO A 110 28.37 6.85 -53.84
N THR A 111 28.58 8.14 -53.62
CA THR A 111 29.91 8.66 -53.29
C THR A 111 30.20 8.31 -51.84
N VAL A 112 31.23 7.49 -51.62
CA VAL A 112 31.78 7.21 -50.29
C VAL A 112 32.46 8.48 -49.78
N THR A 113 31.75 9.26 -48.98
CA THR A 113 32.32 10.32 -48.16
C THR A 113 32.97 9.66 -46.94
N PRO A 114 34.26 9.92 -46.61
CA PRO A 114 34.81 9.47 -45.34
C PRO A 114 34.07 10.19 -44.21
N THR A 115 33.33 9.43 -43.42
CA THR A 115 32.70 9.87 -42.17
C THR A 115 33.75 10.54 -41.28
N PRO A 116 33.55 11.78 -40.80
CA PRO A 116 34.37 12.30 -39.73
C PRO A 116 34.17 11.39 -38.52
N THR A 117 35.26 10.80 -38.05
CA THR A 117 35.34 10.05 -36.80
C THR A 117 34.55 10.80 -35.73
N PRO A 118 33.52 10.19 -35.10
CA PRO A 118 32.93 10.78 -33.91
C PRO A 118 34.06 10.93 -32.92
N ALA A 119 34.37 12.17 -32.54
CA ALA A 119 35.14 12.39 -31.32
C ALA A 119 34.35 11.67 -30.23
N THR A 120 34.89 10.56 -29.76
CA THR A 120 34.46 9.85 -28.58
C THR A 120 34.22 10.90 -27.51
N MET A 121 32.95 11.24 -27.27
CA MET A 121 32.58 11.86 -26.01
C MET A 121 32.92 10.79 -24.98
N ALA A 122 34.11 10.94 -24.41
CA ALA A 122 34.46 10.23 -23.20
C ALA A 122 33.28 10.43 -22.25
N PRO A 123 32.74 9.37 -21.63
CA PRO A 123 31.86 9.59 -20.50
C PRO A 123 32.69 10.45 -19.55
N GLU A 124 32.23 11.65 -19.25
CA GLU A 124 32.79 12.39 -18.12
C GLU A 124 32.53 11.51 -16.92
N THR A 125 33.54 10.73 -16.55
CA THR A 125 33.57 9.94 -15.34
C THR A 125 33.57 10.95 -14.22
N SER A 126 32.35 11.33 -13.83
CA SER A 126 32.08 12.04 -12.59
C SER A 126 32.87 11.30 -11.51
N SER A 127 33.96 11.93 -11.05
CA SER A 127 34.97 11.35 -10.16
C SER A 127 34.44 11.06 -8.75
N ALA A 128 33.15 11.28 -8.51
CA ALA A 128 32.49 10.96 -7.26
C ALA A 128 32.10 9.47 -7.25
N PRO A 129 32.40 8.74 -6.15
CA PRO A 129 31.88 7.39 -5.96
C PRO A 129 30.36 7.35 -6.15
N PRO A 130 29.81 6.30 -6.76
CA PRO A 130 28.37 6.21 -7.05
C PRO A 130 27.47 6.50 -5.84
N TRP A 131 27.86 6.04 -4.64
CA TRP A 131 27.09 6.26 -3.41
C TRP A 131 26.97 7.74 -2.98
N LYS A 132 27.95 8.58 -3.33
CA LYS A 132 27.94 10.00 -2.98
C LYS A 132 26.93 10.77 -3.85
N GLN A 133 26.76 10.34 -5.10
CA GLN A 133 25.74 10.88 -6.00
C GLN A 133 24.32 10.58 -5.48
N TRP A 134 24.09 9.36 -4.98
CA TRP A 134 22.82 8.99 -4.34
C TRP A 134 22.54 9.78 -3.07
N TRP A 135 23.59 10.07 -2.28
CA TRP A 135 23.46 10.84 -1.05
C TRP A 135 23.10 12.31 -1.29
N ASP A 136 23.74 12.97 -2.27
CA ASP A 136 23.45 14.37 -2.60
C ASP A 136 21.98 14.57 -3.04
N LEU A 137 21.40 13.60 -3.74
CA LEU A 137 19.98 13.63 -4.13
C LEU A 137 19.04 13.55 -2.91
N PHE A 138 19.40 12.74 -1.92
CA PHE A 138 18.58 12.56 -0.71
C PHE A 138 18.64 13.78 0.21
N VAL A 139 19.80 14.42 0.30
CA VAL A 139 20.01 15.60 1.16
C VAL A 139 19.48 16.89 0.52
N GLN A 140 19.43 16.99 -0.81
CA GLN A 140 18.81 18.13 -1.51
C GLN A 140 17.28 18.15 -1.42
N GLN A 141 16.64 17.02 -1.10
CA GLN A 141 15.18 16.93 -0.92
C GLN A 141 14.69 17.43 0.45
N GLU A 142 15.56 17.62 1.44
CA GLU A 142 15.17 18.07 2.78
C GLU A 142 15.41 19.56 2.97
N LEU A 143 14.56 20.40 2.36
CA LEU A 143 14.13 21.74 2.84
C LEU A 143 13.27 22.40 1.74
N PRO A 144 12.13 23.06 2.03
CA PRO A 144 11.34 23.16 3.28
C PRO A 144 10.04 22.32 3.30
#